data_AF-A0A3R9QI70-F1
#
_entry.id   AF-A0A3R9QI70-F1
#
_cell.length_a   1.000
_cell.length_b   1.000
_cell.length_c   1.000
_cell.angle_alpha   90.00
_cell.angle_beta   90.00
_cell.angle_gamma   90.00
#
_symmetry.space_group_name_H-M   'P 1'
#
loop_
_entity.id
_entity.type
_entity.pdbx_description
1 polymer ?
#
loop_
_entity_poly.entity_id
_entity_poly.type
_entity_poly.pdbx_seq_one_letter_code
_entity_poly.pdbx_strand_id
1 'polypeptide(L)'
;MKNRFFYYQLLDEREEQLINKAGAESFYISIAFLILSYMIAVLAPSLFNPRMILIIIIIGTSYFFGRARDFGVNYYSRFHFTILGCLLVTLAITTLLMLQNYQSNIEVYQHNPLNLKYLSAWAITYVIYLPWVFIGNLGLKSYGEWAQKKFEQDMDELESGE
;
A
#
# COMPACT_ATOMS: atom_id res chain seq x y z
N MET A 1 19.81 33.01 -21.17
CA MET A 1 19.98 31.86 -20.24
C MET A 1 18.65 31.13 -20.14
N LYS A 2 18.59 29.89 -20.61
CA LYS A 2 17.39 29.04 -20.50
C LYS A 2 17.16 28.79 -19.00
N ASN A 3 16.00 29.16 -18.47
CA ASN A 3 15.73 29.17 -17.03
C ASN A 3 15.65 27.71 -16.51
N ARG A 4 16.80 27.09 -16.19
CA ARG A 4 16.90 25.66 -15.80
C ARG A 4 15.89 25.29 -14.71
N PHE A 5 15.65 26.21 -13.78
CA PHE A 5 14.67 26.06 -12.70
C PHE A 5 13.25 25.76 -13.21
N PHE A 6 12.80 26.45 -14.27
CA PHE A 6 11.47 26.22 -14.86
C PHE A 6 11.36 24.82 -15.48
N TYR A 7 12.43 24.30 -16.09
CA TYR A 7 12.43 22.96 -16.67
C TYR A 7 12.40 21.86 -15.60
N TYR A 8 13.12 22.03 -14.49
CA TYR A 8 13.07 21.08 -13.37
C TYR A 8 11.69 21.04 -12.71
N GLN A 9 11.06 22.20 -12.48
CA GLN A 9 9.70 22.25 -11.96
C GLN A 9 8.70 21.54 -12.88
N LEU A 10 8.83 21.76 -14.19
CA LEU A 10 7.94 21.13 -15.17
C LEU A 10 8.16 19.62 -15.28
N LEU A 11 9.36 19.14 -14.99
CA LEU A 11 9.67 17.71 -14.92
C LEU A 11 9.07 17.06 -13.67
N ASP A 12 9.20 17.70 -12.52
CA ASP A 12 8.66 17.19 -11.25
C ASP A 12 7.12 17.12 -11.25
N GLU A 13 6.48 18.14 -11.84
CA GLU A 13 5.02 18.19 -12.01
C GLU A 13 4.52 17.10 -12.98
N ARG A 14 5.29 16.80 -14.04
CA ARG A 14 5.01 15.66 -14.94
C ARG A 14 5.11 14.33 -14.21
N GLU A 15 6.15 14.12 -13.41
CA GLU A 15 6.31 12.88 -12.64
C GLU A 15 5.17 12.69 -11.63
N GLU A 16 4.76 13.76 -10.95
CA GLU A 16 3.63 13.71 -10.02
C GLU A 16 2.33 13.33 -10.72
N GLN A 17 2.05 13.91 -11.88
CA GLN A 17 0.87 13.57 -12.68
C GLN A 17 0.89 12.11 -13.14
N LEU A 18 2.05 11.59 -13.55
CA LEU A 18 2.20 10.20 -14.00
C LEU A 18 2.05 9.21 -12.84
N ILE A 19 2.59 9.52 -11.66
CA ILE A 19 2.37 8.72 -10.44
C ILE A 19 0.90 8.72 -10.05
N ASN A 20 0.25 9.88 -10.04
CA ASN A 20 -1.17 9.97 -9.71
C ASN A 20 -2.03 9.20 -10.71
N LYS A 21 -1.65 9.19 -11.99
CA LYS A 21 -2.31 8.38 -13.03
C LYS A 21 -2.12 6.88 -12.77
N ALA A 22 -0.89 6.41 -12.53
CA ALA A 22 -0.64 5.00 -12.20
C ALA A 22 -1.37 4.57 -10.92
N GLY A 23 -1.40 5.46 -9.93
CA GLY A 23 -2.14 5.30 -8.68
C GLY A 23 -3.65 5.17 -8.91
N ALA A 24 -4.23 6.05 -9.73
CA ALA A 24 -5.64 6.00 -10.09
C ALA A 24 -6.00 4.70 -10.84
N GLU A 25 -5.21 4.30 -11.83
CA GLU A 25 -5.42 3.05 -12.58
C GLU A 25 -5.37 1.82 -11.65
N SER A 26 -4.37 1.75 -10.76
CA SER A 26 -4.27 0.70 -9.73
C SER A 26 -5.46 0.71 -8.75
N PHE A 27 -5.89 1.90 -8.34
CA PHE A 27 -7.01 2.09 -7.44
C PHE A 27 -8.33 1.61 -8.06
N TYR A 28 -8.59 1.93 -9.32
CA TYR A 28 -9.79 1.45 -10.02
C TYR A 28 -9.83 -0.07 -10.11
N ILE A 29 -8.71 -0.71 -10.43
CA ILE A 29 -8.61 -2.18 -10.46
C ILE A 29 -8.87 -2.76 -9.06
N SER A 30 -8.24 -2.18 -8.04
CA SER A 30 -8.39 -2.62 -6.65
C SER A 30 -9.84 -2.49 -6.17
N ILE A 31 -10.49 -1.34 -6.44
CA ILE A 31 -11.90 -1.12 -6.12
C ILE A 31 -12.81 -2.11 -6.84
N ALA A 32 -12.59 -2.34 -8.14
CA ALA A 32 -13.43 -3.25 -8.91
C ALA A 32 -13.41 -4.67 -8.30
N PHE A 33 -12.22 -5.16 -7.93
CA PHE A 33 -12.11 -6.46 -7.27
C PHE A 33 -12.63 -6.46 -5.83
N LEU A 34 -12.47 -5.37 -5.08
CA LEU A 34 -13.05 -5.25 -3.73
C LEU A 34 -14.59 -5.27 -3.78
N ILE A 35 -15.19 -4.57 -4.74
CA ILE A 35 -16.64 -4.60 -4.98
C ILE A 35 -17.06 -6.02 -5.35
N LEU A 36 -16.34 -6.70 -6.25
CA LEU A 36 -16.63 -8.09 -6.59
C LEU A 36 -16.55 -9.01 -5.36
N SER A 37 -15.51 -8.85 -4.54
CA SER A 37 -15.34 -9.61 -3.30
C SER A 37 -16.48 -9.35 -2.31
N TYR A 38 -16.94 -8.10 -2.20
CA TYR A 38 -18.12 -7.73 -1.42
C TYR A 38 -19.40 -8.37 -1.96
N MET A 39 -19.62 -8.34 -3.28
CA MET A 39 -20.79 -8.99 -3.90
C MET A 39 -20.80 -10.49 -3.62
N ILE A 40 -19.64 -11.15 -3.64
CA ILE A 40 -19.50 -12.56 -3.24
C ILE A 40 -19.86 -12.73 -1.76
N ALA A 41 -19.36 -11.85 -0.88
CA ALA A 41 -19.66 -11.91 0.56
C ALA A 41 -21.17 -11.83 0.85
N VAL A 42 -21.92 -11.04 0.08
CA VAL A 42 -23.37 -10.83 0.27
C VAL A 42 -24.20 -11.90 -0.43
N LEU A 43 -23.89 -12.21 -1.71
CA LEU A 43 -24.73 -13.08 -2.55
C LEU A 43 -24.38 -14.56 -2.45
N ALA A 44 -23.12 -14.89 -2.16
CA ALA A 44 -22.64 -16.27 -2.01
C ALA A 44 -21.65 -16.37 -0.83
N PRO A 45 -22.12 -16.20 0.42
CA PRO A 45 -21.24 -16.11 1.59
C PRO A 45 -20.34 -17.33 1.79
N SER A 46 -20.79 -18.51 1.34
CA SER A 46 -20.01 -19.77 1.39
C SER A 46 -18.75 -19.76 0.51
N LEU A 47 -18.68 -18.87 -0.50
CA LEU A 47 -17.52 -18.70 -1.38
C LEU A 47 -16.56 -17.61 -0.89
N PHE A 48 -16.98 -16.78 0.07
CA PHE A 48 -16.17 -15.65 0.52
C PHE A 48 -15.04 -16.11 1.45
N ASN A 49 -13.81 -15.72 1.10
CA ASN A 49 -12.63 -15.93 1.93
C ASN A 49 -11.94 -14.58 2.19
N PRO A 50 -11.68 -14.18 3.46
CA PRO A 50 -10.98 -12.94 3.80
C PRO A 50 -9.62 -12.79 3.12
N ARG A 51 -8.94 -13.91 2.79
CA ARG A 51 -7.68 -13.89 2.03
C ARG A 51 -7.82 -13.33 0.62
N MET A 52 -9.03 -13.32 0.05
CA MET A 52 -9.29 -12.67 -1.24
C MET A 52 -8.93 -11.19 -1.18
N ILE A 53 -9.24 -10.50 -0.08
CA ILE A 53 -8.91 -9.07 0.08
C ILE A 53 -7.38 -8.86 0.06
N LEU A 54 -6.61 -9.74 0.71
CA LEU A 54 -5.14 -9.71 0.66
C LEU A 54 -4.62 -9.90 -0.77
N ILE A 55 -5.17 -10.87 -1.51
CA ILE A 55 -4.79 -11.12 -2.91
C ILE A 55 -5.06 -9.88 -3.77
N ILE A 56 -6.19 -9.21 -3.55
CA ILE A 56 -6.56 -7.98 -4.27
C ILE A 56 -5.56 -6.86 -3.99
N ILE A 57 -5.18 -6.65 -2.73
CA ILE A 57 -4.18 -5.65 -2.34
C ILE A 57 -2.83 -5.95 -3.03
N ILE A 58 -2.40 -7.22 -3.07
CA ILE A 58 -1.15 -7.64 -3.73
C ILE A 58 -1.21 -7.37 -5.22
N ILE A 59 -2.31 -7.71 -5.89
CA ILE A 59 -2.51 -7.47 -7.33
C ILE A 59 -2.48 -5.97 -7.62
N GLY A 60 -3.24 -5.16 -6.87
CA GLY A 60 -3.30 -3.71 -7.05
C GLY A 60 -1.93 -3.05 -6.85
N THR A 61 -1.22 -3.44 -5.79
CA THR A 61 0.13 -2.95 -5.50
C THR A 61 1.13 -3.35 -6.59
N SER A 62 1.10 -4.61 -7.04
CA SER A 62 1.98 -5.09 -8.12
C SER A 62 1.70 -4.38 -9.44
N TYR A 63 0.42 -4.15 -9.75
CA TYR A 63 0.01 -3.40 -10.93
C TYR A 63 0.52 -1.96 -10.88
N PHE A 64 0.43 -1.30 -9.72
CA PHE A 64 0.97 0.05 -9.53
C PHE A 64 2.46 0.12 -9.87
N PHE A 65 3.26 -0.81 -9.32
CA PHE A 65 4.70 -0.85 -9.60
C PHE A 65 5.03 -1.13 -11.07
N GLY A 66 4.33 -2.08 -11.68
CA GLY A 66 4.46 -2.34 -13.12
C GLY A 66 4.12 -1.10 -13.94
N ARG A 67 3.02 -0.44 -13.61
CA ARG A 67 2.53 0.72 -14.34
C ARG A 67 3.41 1.95 -14.18
N ALA A 68 3.91 2.21 -12.97
CA ALA A 68 4.84 3.30 -12.70
C ALA A 68 6.16 3.09 -13.45
N ARG A 69 6.63 1.84 -13.57
CA ARG A 69 7.79 1.47 -14.38
C ARG A 69 7.54 1.70 -15.87
N ASP A 70 6.37 1.34 -16.40
CA ASP A 70 6.02 1.56 -17.81
C ASP A 70 5.95 3.05 -18.18
N PHE A 71 5.60 3.91 -17.21
CA PHE A 71 5.65 5.37 -17.39
C PHE A 71 7.06 5.97 -17.21
N GLY A 72 8.04 5.17 -16.81
CA GLY A 72 9.41 5.64 -16.57
C GLY A 72 9.54 6.59 -15.38
N VAL A 73 8.59 6.59 -14.45
CA VAL A 73 8.65 7.48 -13.28
C VAL A 73 9.46 6.83 -12.17
N ASN A 74 10.30 7.61 -11.49
CA ASN A 74 10.98 7.15 -10.29
C ASN A 74 10.02 7.19 -9.08
N TYR A 75 9.32 6.08 -8.84
CA TYR A 75 8.38 5.95 -7.72
C TYR A 75 9.06 5.67 -6.39
N TYR A 76 10.34 5.28 -6.38
CA TYR A 76 11.05 4.95 -5.15
C TYR A 76 11.51 6.18 -4.37
N SER A 77 11.91 7.25 -5.04
CA SER A 77 12.35 8.50 -4.38
C SER A 77 11.27 9.17 -3.52
N ARG A 78 9.99 8.83 -3.76
CA ARG A 78 8.83 9.43 -3.07
C ARG A 78 8.32 8.61 -1.87
N PHE A 79 9.00 7.53 -1.49
CA PHE A 79 8.64 6.80 -0.27
C PHE A 79 9.01 7.62 0.97
N HIS A 80 8.04 8.35 1.50
CA HIS A 80 8.18 9.05 2.77
C HIS A 80 7.66 8.21 3.94
N PHE A 81 8.36 8.32 5.07
CA PHE A 81 7.87 7.76 6.31
C PHE A 81 6.59 8.48 6.73
N THR A 82 5.49 7.74 6.84
CA THR A 82 4.19 8.29 7.23
C THR A 82 3.64 7.56 8.45
N ILE A 83 3.53 8.28 9.57
CA ILE A 83 2.94 7.76 10.82
C ILE A 83 1.49 7.34 10.55
N LEU A 84 0.71 8.20 9.88
CA LEU A 84 -0.67 7.90 9.50
C LEU A 84 -0.75 6.63 8.63
N GLY A 85 0.13 6.50 7.64
CA GLY A 85 0.20 5.31 6.78
C GLY A 85 0.48 4.05 7.59
N CYS A 86 1.42 4.10 8.54
CA CYS A 86 1.70 2.98 9.43
C CYS A 86 0.47 2.60 10.27
N LEU A 87 -0.23 3.58 10.83
CA LEU A 87 -1.44 3.35 11.64
C LEU A 87 -2.55 2.72 10.80
N LEU A 88 -2.77 3.19 9.57
CA LEU A 88 -3.79 2.70 8.65
C LEU A 88 -3.48 1.29 8.13
N VAL A 89 -2.23 1.02 7.75
CA VAL A 89 -1.80 -0.32 7.29
C VAL A 89 -1.91 -1.33 8.43
N THR A 90 -1.50 -0.95 9.65
CA THR A 90 -1.65 -1.82 10.83
C THR A 90 -3.13 -2.10 11.12
N LEU A 91 -4.00 -1.09 10.97
CA LEU A 91 -5.45 -1.26 11.13
C LEU A 91 -6.01 -2.20 10.07
N ALA A 92 -5.58 -2.07 8.81
CA ALA A 92 -5.99 -2.95 7.72
C ALA A 92 -5.58 -4.41 7.97
N ILE A 93 -4.32 -4.66 8.35
CA ILE A 93 -3.82 -6.00 8.71
C ILE A 93 -4.62 -6.58 9.87
N THR A 94 -4.81 -5.79 10.94
CA THR A 94 -5.59 -6.21 12.12
C THR A 94 -7.01 -6.58 11.72
N THR A 95 -7.67 -5.75 10.92
CA THR A 95 -9.05 -6.00 10.44
C THR A 95 -9.13 -7.29 9.63
N LEU A 96 -8.17 -7.56 8.75
CA LEU A 96 -8.15 -8.78 7.94
C LEU A 96 -7.97 -10.04 8.78
N LEU A 97 -7.04 -10.01 9.74
CA LEU A 97 -6.82 -11.11 10.67
C LEU A 97 -8.04 -11.33 11.57
N MET A 98 -8.67 -10.25 12.05
CA MET A 98 -9.86 -10.35 12.88
C MET A 98 -11.09 -10.82 12.12
N LEU A 99 -11.22 -10.47 10.83
CA LEU A 99 -12.27 -11.01 9.96
C LEU A 99 -12.12 -12.52 9.79
N GLN A 100 -10.88 -13.00 9.57
CA GLN A 100 -10.60 -14.43 9.52
C GLN A 100 -10.87 -15.11 10.88
N ASN A 101 -10.44 -14.50 11.98
CA ASN A 101 -10.69 -15.01 13.33
C ASN A 101 -12.19 -15.09 13.66
N TYR A 102 -12.98 -14.10 13.21
CA TYR A 102 -14.43 -14.09 13.34
C TYR A 102 -15.08 -15.28 12.63
N GLN A 103 -14.70 -15.52 11.37
CA GLN A 103 -15.21 -16.66 10.62
C GLN A 103 -14.86 -18.00 11.30
N SER A 104 -13.64 -18.16 11.80
CA SER A 104 -13.21 -19.39 12.46
C SER A 104 -13.84 -19.64 13.83
N ASN A 105 -14.40 -18.60 14.48
CA ASN A 105 -14.98 -18.69 15.83
C ASN A 105 -16.44 -18.22 15.88
N ILE A 106 -17.17 -18.37 14.77
CA ILE A 106 -18.50 -17.77 14.58
C ILE A 106 -19.48 -18.09 15.71
N GLU A 107 -19.46 -19.33 16.22
CA GLU A 107 -20.34 -19.79 17.30
C GLU A 107 -20.14 -18.99 18.59
N VAL A 108 -18.88 -18.68 18.94
CA VAL A 108 -18.56 -17.92 20.14
C VAL A 108 -19.04 -16.47 20.03
N TYR A 109 -18.86 -15.86 18.84
CA TYR A 109 -19.31 -14.50 18.58
C TYR A 109 -20.83 -14.36 18.53
N GLN A 110 -21.55 -15.39 18.09
CA GLN A 110 -23.03 -15.40 18.10
C GLN A 110 -23.60 -15.40 19.52
N HIS A 111 -22.97 -16.12 20.44
CA HIS A 111 -23.44 -16.21 21.84
C HIS A 111 -22.95 -15.06 22.72
N ASN A 112 -21.74 -14.54 22.49
CA ASN A 112 -21.22 -13.40 23.22
C ASN A 112 -20.34 -12.51 22.32
N PRO A 113 -20.93 -11.54 21.60
CA PRO A 113 -20.21 -10.69 20.66
C PRO A 113 -19.19 -9.75 21.33
N LEU A 114 -19.36 -9.44 22.62
CA LEU A 114 -18.48 -8.55 23.40
C LEU A 114 -17.56 -9.32 24.35
N ASN A 115 -17.27 -10.58 24.04
CA ASN A 115 -16.37 -11.39 24.84
C ASN A 115 -14.98 -10.71 24.92
N LEU A 116 -14.56 -10.39 26.16
CA LEU A 116 -13.33 -9.67 26.47
C LEU A 116 -12.08 -10.27 25.79
N LYS A 117 -12.00 -11.61 25.71
CA LYS A 117 -10.88 -12.28 25.03
C LYS A 117 -10.79 -11.86 23.57
N TYR A 118 -11.91 -11.85 22.86
CA TYR A 118 -11.95 -11.51 21.44
C TYR A 118 -11.84 -10.01 21.18
N LEU A 119 -12.36 -9.18 22.08
CA LEU A 119 -12.17 -7.72 22.01
C LEU A 119 -10.70 -7.35 22.25
N SER A 120 -10.05 -8.00 23.23
CA SER A 120 -8.62 -7.81 23.51
C SER A 120 -7.74 -8.29 22.36
N ALA A 121 -8.16 -9.29 21.58
CA ALA A 121 -7.43 -9.77 20.42
C ALA A 121 -7.24 -8.67 19.35
N TRP A 122 -8.20 -7.76 19.17
CA TRP A 122 -8.04 -6.60 18.29
C TRP A 122 -6.89 -5.71 18.75
N ALA A 123 -6.91 -5.29 20.02
CA ALA A 123 -5.90 -4.39 20.58
C ALA A 123 -4.51 -5.05 20.60
N ILE A 124 -4.43 -6.31 21.04
CA ILE A 124 -3.18 -7.07 21.10
C ILE A 124 -2.59 -7.23 19.69
N THR A 125 -3.39 -7.65 18.72
CA THR A 125 -2.94 -7.81 17.33
C THR A 125 -2.42 -6.48 16.78
N TYR A 126 -3.17 -5.39 16.98
CA TYR A 126 -2.74 -4.07 16.52
C TYR A 126 -1.38 -3.66 17.11
N VAL A 127 -1.21 -3.79 18.44
CA VAL A 127 0.03 -3.43 19.13
C VAL A 127 1.20 -4.32 18.69
N ILE A 128 0.97 -5.60 18.42
CA ILE A 128 2.01 -6.53 17.94
C ILE A 128 2.46 -6.18 16.52
N TYR A 129 1.53 -5.86 15.61
CA TYR A 129 1.87 -5.60 14.20
C TYR A 129 2.37 -4.17 13.96
N LEU A 130 2.03 -3.21 14.83
CA LEU A 130 2.43 -1.80 14.67
C LEU A 130 3.95 -1.61 14.54
N PRO A 131 4.82 -2.19 15.40
CA PRO A 131 6.27 -2.09 15.24
C PRO A 131 6.78 -2.66 13.92
N TRP A 132 6.22 -3.78 13.46
CA TRP A 132 6.62 -4.41 12.19
C TRP A 132 6.28 -3.54 10.99
N VAL A 133 5.10 -2.92 10.98
CA VAL A 133 4.71 -1.98 9.93
C VAL A 133 5.61 -0.75 9.94
N PHE A 134 5.97 -0.25 11.13
CA PHE A 134 6.95 0.85 11.26
C PHE A 134 8.32 0.48 10.68
N ILE A 135 8.84 -0.70 10.99
CA ILE A 135 10.11 -1.21 10.45
C ILE A 135 10.03 -1.30 8.92
N GLY A 136 8.93 -1.85 8.39
CA GLY A 136 8.71 -1.93 6.94
C GLY A 136 8.68 -0.55 6.27
N ASN A 137 7.98 0.42 6.87
CA ASN A 137 7.89 1.78 6.35
C ASN A 137 9.25 2.50 6.38
N LEU A 138 10.01 2.35 7.47
CA LEU A 138 11.40 2.84 7.55
C LEU A 138 12.30 2.21 6.49
N GLY A 139 12.15 0.90 6.24
CA GLY A 139 12.88 0.19 5.19
C GLY A 139 12.57 0.74 3.80
N LEU A 140 11.29 0.98 3.50
CA LEU A 140 10.86 1.61 2.23
C LEU A 140 11.42 3.02 2.07
N LYS A 141 11.41 3.84 3.13
CA LYS A 141 12.01 5.16 3.13
C LYS A 141 13.51 5.10 2.82
N SER A 142 14.25 4.25 3.54
CA SER A 142 15.70 4.09 3.33
C SER A 142 16.02 3.59 1.91
N TYR A 143 15.19 2.70 1.37
CA TYR A 143 15.32 2.24 -0.01
C TYR A 143 15.07 3.39 -1.01
N GLY A 144 14.07 4.23 -0.74
CA GLY A 144 13.77 5.41 -1.55
C GLY A 144 14.91 6.42 -1.59
N GLU A 145 15.50 6.74 -0.43
CA GLU A 145 16.67 7.62 -0.33
C GLU A 145 17.88 7.06 -1.10
N TRP A 146 18.12 5.76 -1.00
CA TRP A 146 19.19 5.09 -1.75
C TRP A 146 18.93 5.14 -3.27
N ALA A 147 17.69 4.86 -3.70
CA ALA A 147 17.30 4.90 -5.10
C ALA A 147 17.44 6.32 -5.70
N GLN A 148 17.11 7.35 -4.92
CA GLN A 148 17.32 8.74 -5.31
C GLN A 148 18.82 9.07 -5.49
N LYS A 149 19.66 8.72 -4.51
CA LYS A 149 21.11 8.95 -4.62
C LYS A 149 21.72 8.27 -5.83
N LYS A 150 21.29 7.04 -6.11
CA LYS A 150 21.74 6.31 -7.30
C LYS A 150 21.32 7.02 -8.59
N PHE A 151 20.10 7.51 -8.66
CA PHE A 151 19.61 8.25 -9.82
C PHE A 151 20.38 9.57 -10.05
N GLU A 152 20.67 10.31 -8.97
CA GLU A 152 21.49 11.52 -9.03
C GLU A 152 22.91 11.21 -9.56
N GLN A 153 23.53 10.12 -9.08
CA GLN A 153 24.84 9.66 -9.58
C GLN A 153 24.81 9.27 -11.06
N ASP A 154 23.80 8.50 -11.47
CA ASP A 154 23.65 8.08 -12.88
C ASP A 154 23.48 9.31 -13.81
N MET A 155 22.83 10.39 -13.34
CA MET A 155 22.69 11.64 -14.08
C MET A 155 23.99 12.43 -14.18
N ASP A 156 24.73 12.57 -13.06
CA ASP A 156 26.03 13.27 -13.03
C ASP A 156 27.06 12.59 -13.95
N GLU A 157 27.07 11.24 -14.00
CA GLU A 157 27.94 10.49 -14.91
C GLU A 157 27.62 10.77 -16.38
N LEU A 158 26.32 10.81 -16.75
CA LEU A 158 25.89 11.13 -18.09
C LEU A 158 26.25 12.57 -18.50
N GLU A 159 26.11 13.54 -17.60
CA GLU A 159 26.48 14.93 -17.86
C GLU A 159 28.01 15.14 -17.93
N SER A 160 28.81 14.29 -17.27
CA SER A 160 30.28 14.37 -17.28
C SER A 160 30.95 13.66 -18.46
N GLY A 161 30.22 12.77 -19.13
CA GLY A 161 30.69 12.02 -20.30
C GLY A 161 30.42 12.70 -21.65
N GLU A 162 29.64 13.78 -21.67
CA GLU A 162 29.50 14.74 -22.78
C GLU A 162 30.51 15.90 -22.67
#